data_AF-A0A8X6WUA0-F1
#
_entry.id   AF-A0A8X6WUA0-F1
#
_cell.length_a   1.000
_cell.length_b   1.000
_cell.length_c   1.000
_cell.angle_alpha   90.00
_cell.angle_beta   90.00
_cell.angle_gamma   90.00
#
_symmetry.space_group_name_H-M   'P 1'
#
loop_
_entity.id
_entity.type
_entity.pdbx_description
1 polymer ?
#
loop_
_entity_poly.entity_id
_entity_poly.type
_entity_poly.pdbx_seq_one_letter_code
_entity_poly.pdbx_strand_id
1 'polypeptide(L)'
;MIYQLRAQGNWIGLLKSILFNRMKVEHKPLYTNIDGMTLAPFCVPEVHRAATEFKPGKDDVIVAAYPKCGCTFTLQIVSLILRKENR
;
A
#
# COMPACT_ATOMS: atom_id res chain seq x y z
N MET A 1 30.66 -15.26 49.71
CA MET A 1 30.81 -14.61 48.39
C MET A 1 29.44 -14.09 47.93
N ILE A 2 28.84 -13.13 48.65
CA ILE A 2 27.49 -12.62 48.31
C ILE A 2 27.34 -11.10 48.60
N TYR A 3 28.44 -10.35 48.60
CA TYR A 3 28.40 -8.91 48.89
C TYR A 3 29.28 -8.13 47.91
N GLN A 4 28.87 -8.06 46.64
CA GLN A 4 29.49 -7.10 45.72
C GLN A 4 28.65 -6.70 44.50
N LEU A 5 27.38 -6.31 44.69
CA LEU A 5 26.63 -5.57 43.67
C LEU A 5 25.82 -4.44 44.33
N ARG A 6 26.52 -3.35 44.63
CA ARG A 6 25.92 -2.09 45.10
C ARG A 6 25.21 -1.45 43.90
N ALA A 7 23.89 -1.57 43.88
CA ALA A 7 22.99 -0.95 42.92
C ALA A 7 23.20 0.57 42.87
N GLN A 8 23.82 1.07 41.79
CA GLN A 8 23.64 2.44 41.32
C GLN A 8 22.35 2.48 40.50
N GLY A 9 21.24 2.72 41.20
CA GLY A 9 19.91 2.65 40.63
C GLY A 9 19.54 3.88 39.80
N ASN A 10 19.67 3.78 38.47
CA ASN A 10 18.82 4.54 37.55
C ASN A 10 17.78 3.60 36.93
N TRP A 11 17.02 2.90 37.78
CA TRP A 11 15.96 1.97 37.37
C TRP A 11 14.85 2.68 36.59
N ILE A 12 14.63 3.97 36.88
CA ILE A 12 13.71 4.84 36.13
C ILE A 12 14.24 5.10 34.72
N GLY A 13 15.53 5.38 34.57
CA GLY A 13 16.17 5.57 33.26
C GLY A 13 16.17 4.29 32.42
N LEU A 14 16.40 3.13 33.05
CA LEU A 14 16.30 1.83 32.40
C LEU A 14 14.85 1.50 32.00
N LEU A 15 13.88 1.74 32.88
CA LEU A 15 12.45 1.58 32.56
C LEU A 15 12.02 2.55 31.46
N LYS A 16 12.49 3.81 31.49
CA LYS A 16 12.23 4.79 30.42
C LYS A 16 12.88 4.36 29.11
N SER A 17 14.11 3.84 29.09
CA SER A 17 14.73 3.38 27.84
C SER A 17 14.02 2.15 27.28
N ILE A 18 13.63 1.21 28.14
CA ILE A 18 12.88 0.01 27.74
C ILE A 18 11.46 0.37 27.25
N LEU A 19 10.76 1.28 27.93
CA LEU A 19 9.42 1.75 27.54
C LEU A 19 9.47 2.65 26.30
N PHE A 20 10.46 3.54 26.20
CA PHE A 20 10.65 4.46 25.07
C PHE A 20 11.07 3.71 23.79
N ASN A 21 11.90 2.67 23.92
CA ASN A 21 12.26 1.83 22.77
C ASN A 21 11.08 0.99 22.26
N ARG A 22 10.05 0.76 23.10
CA ARG A 22 8.85 -0.01 22.73
C ARG A 22 7.85 0.77 21.87
N MET A 23 8.00 2.09 21.72
CA MET A 23 7.08 2.96 20.96
C MET A 23 7.68 3.66 19.73
N LYS A 24 8.77 3.14 19.17
CA LYS A 24 9.19 3.57 17.83
C LYS A 24 8.41 2.77 16.78
N VAL A 25 7.15 3.15 16.57
CA VAL A 25 6.41 2.68 15.39
C VAL A 25 7.02 3.40 14.20
N GLU A 26 7.72 2.67 13.35
CA GLU A 26 8.27 3.21 12.11
C GLU A 26 7.10 3.62 11.20
N HIS A 27 6.90 4.92 11.02
CA HIS A 27 5.94 5.45 10.06
C HIS A 27 6.47 5.25 8.64
N LYS A 28 6.22 4.07 8.08
CA LYS A 28 6.51 3.79 6.68
C LYS A 28 5.49 4.53 5.80
N PRO A 29 5.91 5.11 4.66
CA PRO A 29 4.98 5.70 3.72
C PRO A 29 3.97 4.65 3.26
N LEU A 30 2.69 5.04 3.17
CA LEU A 30 1.61 4.18 2.68
C LEU A 30 1.58 4.17 1.13
N TYR A 31 2.75 4.03 0.53
CA TYR A 31 2.92 3.88 -0.91
C TYR A 31 4.18 3.04 -1.17
N THR A 32 4.24 2.45 -2.36
CA THR A 32 5.43 1.76 -2.87
C THR A 32 5.88 2.42 -4.16
N ASN A 33 7.19 2.40 -4.43
CA ASN A 33 7.72 2.84 -5.72
C ASN A 33 8.00 1.60 -6.57
N ILE A 34 7.35 1.51 -7.73
CA ILE A 34 7.53 0.41 -8.69
C ILE A 34 7.88 1.02 -10.03
N ASP A 35 9.08 0.76 -10.53
CA ASP A 35 9.56 1.20 -11.84
C ASP A 35 9.39 2.73 -12.07
N GLY A 36 9.56 3.52 -11.01
CA GLY A 36 9.40 4.98 -11.03
C GLY A 36 7.99 5.49 -10.70
N MET A 37 6.99 4.61 -10.59
CA MET A 37 5.61 4.97 -10.24
C MET A 37 5.35 4.86 -8.73
N THR A 38 4.70 5.88 -8.16
CA THR A 38 4.22 5.87 -6.78
C THR A 38 2.84 5.22 -6.71
N LEU A 39 2.78 3.98 -6.23
CA LEU A 39 1.58 3.16 -6.22
C LEU A 39 1.12 2.83 -4.80
N ALA A 40 -0.13 2.38 -4.69
CA ALA A 40 -0.69 1.94 -3.42
C ALA A 40 0.10 0.73 -2.87
N PRO A 41 0.19 0.56 -1.53
CA PRO A 41 1.06 -0.44 -0.92
C PRO A 41 0.62 -1.88 -1.16
N PHE A 42 -0.63 -2.10 -1.59
CA PHE A 42 -1.15 -3.40 -2.01
C PHE A 42 -0.84 -3.74 -3.47
N CYS A 43 -0.23 -2.82 -4.23
CA CYS A 43 0.17 -3.09 -5.61
C CYS A 43 1.39 -4.01 -5.60
N VAL A 44 1.22 -5.21 -6.15
CA VAL A 44 2.30 -6.20 -6.27
C VAL A 44 3.14 -5.88 -7.52
N PRO A 45 4.47 -5.71 -7.41
CA PRO A 45 5.31 -5.32 -8.55
C PRO A 45 5.20 -6.25 -9.77
N GLU A 46 5.12 -7.57 -9.53
CA GLU A 46 4.98 -8.57 -10.60
C GLU A 46 3.67 -8.41 -11.36
N VAL A 47 2.56 -8.16 -10.65
CA VAL A 47 1.24 -7.93 -11.26
C VAL A 47 1.22 -6.62 -12.03
N HIS A 48 1.85 -5.56 -11.51
CA HIS A 48 2.00 -4.28 -12.21
C HIS A 48 2.76 -4.44 -13.53
N ARG A 49 3.89 -5.14 -13.51
CA ARG A 49 4.70 -5.40 -14.71
C ARG A 49 3.93 -6.24 -15.72
N ALA A 50 3.28 -7.33 -15.29
CA ALA A 50 2.44 -8.15 -16.15
C ALA A 50 1.27 -7.35 -16.76
N ALA A 51 0.64 -6.46 -16.00
CA ALA A 51 -0.42 -5.59 -16.51
C ALA A 51 0.08 -4.60 -17.57
N THR A 52 1.35 -4.20 -17.51
CA THR A 52 1.98 -3.30 -18.49
C THR A 52 2.20 -4.00 -19.84
N GLU A 53 2.29 -5.33 -19.85
CA GLU A 53 2.43 -6.14 -21.07
C GLU A 53 1.08 -6.51 -21.72
N PHE A 54 -0.05 -6.13 -21.10
CA PHE A 54 -1.38 -6.41 -21.63
C PHE A 54 -1.57 -5.80 -23.03
N LYS A 55 -2.04 -6.63 -23.97
CA LYS A 55 -2.32 -6.23 -25.35
C LYS A 55 -3.83 -6.26 -25.58
N PRO A 56 -4.50 -5.10 -25.70
CA PRO A 56 -5.94 -5.06 -25.95
C PRO A 56 -6.28 -5.62 -27.34
N GLY A 57 -7.42 -6.30 -27.42
CA GLY A 57 -8.04 -6.71 -28.67
C GLY A 57 -8.64 -5.53 -29.44
N LYS A 58 -9.00 -5.78 -30.71
CA LYS A 58 -9.57 -4.73 -31.59
C LYS A 58 -10.90 -4.17 -31.08
N ASP A 59 -11.67 -5.00 -30.40
CA ASP A 59 -13.03 -4.69 -29.93
C ASP A 59 -13.08 -4.41 -28.41
N ASP A 60 -11.92 -4.36 -27.74
CA ASP A 60 -11.85 -4.07 -26.30
C ASP A 60 -12.07 -2.57 -26.02
N VAL A 61 -12.78 -2.27 -24.94
CA VAL A 61 -13.00 -0.90 -24.46
C VAL A 61 -12.25 -0.69 -23.15
N ILE A 62 -11.30 0.25 -23.14
CA ILE A 62 -10.50 0.59 -21.95
C ILE A 62 -11.04 1.87 -21.31
N VAL A 63 -11.36 1.81 -20.02
CA VAL A 63 -11.71 2.98 -19.20
C VAL A 63 -10.49 3.39 -18.40
N ALA A 64 -9.85 4.50 -18.78
CA ALA A 64 -8.70 5.06 -18.08
C ALA A 64 -9.12 6.30 -17.26
N ALA A 65 -8.77 6.33 -15.98
CA ALA A 65 -9.01 7.46 -15.10
C ALA A 65 -8.07 7.45 -13.90
N TYR A 66 -7.76 8.63 -13.37
CA TYR A 66 -7.03 8.75 -12.12
C TYR A 66 -7.90 8.27 -10.95
N PRO A 67 -7.32 7.66 -9.89
CA PRO A 67 -8.08 7.17 -8.77
C PRO A 67 -9.04 8.22 -8.20
N LYS A 68 -10.28 7.79 -7.91
CA LYS A 68 -11.37 8.60 -7.35
C LYS A 68 -12.05 9.59 -8.32
N CYS A 69 -11.68 9.60 -9.59
CA CYS A 69 -12.34 10.43 -10.62
C CYS A 69 -13.64 9.82 -11.19
N GLY A 70 -14.29 8.89 -10.48
CA GLY A 70 -15.58 8.34 -10.90
C GLY A 70 -15.53 7.06 -11.75
N CYS A 71 -14.44 6.29 -11.71
CA CYS A 71 -14.33 5.02 -12.47
C CYS A 71 -15.54 4.09 -12.28
N THR A 72 -16.07 3.98 -11.06
CA THR A 72 -17.25 3.16 -10.76
C THR A 72 -18.47 3.58 -11.56
N PHE A 73 -18.73 4.89 -11.67
CA PHE A 73 -19.88 5.41 -12.40
C PHE A 73 -19.72 5.19 -13.91
N THR A 74 -18.54 5.53 -14.45
CA THR A 74 -18.24 5.33 -15.87
C THR A 74 -18.33 3.87 -16.27
N LEU A 75 -17.80 2.94 -15.46
CA LEU A 75 -17.88 1.50 -15.72
C LEU A 75 -19.34 1.00 -15.79
N GLN A 76 -20.23 1.53 -14.95
CA GLN A 76 -21.66 1.17 -15.01
C GLN A 76 -22.31 1.66 -16.30
N ILE A 77 -22.03 2.90 -16.73
CA ILE A 77 -22.56 3.44 -17.99
C ILE A 77 -22.09 2.58 -19.17
N VAL A 78 -20.79 2.32 -19.26
CA VAL A 78 -20.20 1.51 -20.35
C VAL A 78 -20.82 0.11 -20.38
N SER A 79 -20.96 -0.53 -19.22
CA SER A 79 -21.59 -1.86 -19.09
C SER A 79 -23.03 -1.87 -19.60
N LEU A 80 -23.83 -0.83 -19.29
CA LEU A 80 -25.22 -0.73 -19.77
C LEU A 80 -25.30 -0.54 -21.28
N ILE A 81 -24.40 0.25 -21.88
CA ILE A 81 -24.34 0.47 -23.33
C ILE A 81 -23.99 -0.85 -24.04
N LEU A 82 -22.90 -1.51 -23.63
CA LEU A 82 -22.44 -2.74 -24.28
C LEU A 82 -23.44 -3.90 -24.14
N ARG A 83 -24.17 -3.98 -23.02
CA ARG A 83 -25.25 -4.97 -22.85
C ARG A 83 -26.49 -4.67 -23.68
N LYS A 84 -26.73 -3.40 -24.01
CA LYS A 84 -27.88 -3.02 -24.85
C LYS A 84 -27.64 -3.40 -26.30
N GLU A 85 -26.42 -3.24 -26.82
CA GLU A 85 -26.07 -3.59 -28.21
C GLU A 85 -26.16 -5.10 -28.48
N ASN A 86 -25.96 -5.92 -27.46
CA ASN A 86 -25.97 -7.39 -27.55
C ASN A 86 -27.34 -8.05 -27.35
N ARG A 87 -28.45 -7.28 -27.33
CA ARG A 87 -29.83 -7.80 -27.24
C ARG A 87 -30.63 -7.43 -28.48
#